data_AF-A0A8T4D8M1-F1
#
_entry.id   AF-A0A8T4D8M1-F1
#
_cell.length_a   1.000
_cell.length_b   1.000
_cell.length_c   1.000
_cell.angle_alpha   90.00
_cell.angle_beta   90.00
_cell.angle_gamma   90.00
#
_symmetry.space_group_name_H-M   'P 1'
#
loop_
_entity.id
_entity.type
_entity.pdbx_description
1 polymer ?
#
loop_
_entity_poly.entity_id
_entity_poly.type
_entity_poly.pdbx_seq_one_letter_code
_entity_poly.pdbx_strand_id
1 'polypeptide(L)'
;SFVKVFEYVPGAQITGTAANGSVIELSTEVTTNQGRTFTYALETTASPSNTYEVIVPYSTEGAIAGGTNFDVSVSPYTLRAGHYENETLIWDTEQEVRVSETDVLNEGTITIDLL
;
A
#
# COMPACT_ATOMS: atom_id res chain seq x y z
N SER A 1 -1.56 0.18 -24.15
CA SER A 1 -2.94 0.69 -24.03
C SER A 1 -3.02 2.10 -24.58
N PHE A 2 -4.08 2.43 -25.31
CA PHE A 2 -4.33 3.78 -25.83
C PHE A 2 -5.14 4.65 -24.84
N VAL A 3 -6.01 4.03 -24.03
CA VAL A 3 -6.82 4.70 -23.00
C VAL A 3 -6.55 4.04 -21.63
N LYS A 4 -6.57 4.85 -20.57
CA LYS A 4 -6.51 4.40 -19.17
C LYS A 4 -7.65 5.10 -18.42
N VAL A 5 -8.34 4.37 -17.56
CA VAL A 5 -9.41 4.90 -16.69
C VAL A 5 -8.95 4.69 -15.25
N PHE A 6 -9.16 5.69 -14.41
CA PHE A 6 -8.86 5.65 -12.99
C PHE A 6 -10.12 6.10 -12.24
N GLU A 7 -10.39 5.46 -11.12
CA GLU A 7 -11.39 5.91 -10.16
C GLU A 7 -10.72 6.82 -9.13
N TYR A 8 -11.43 7.86 -8.70
CA TYR A 8 -11.06 8.60 -7.51
C TYR A 8 -11.73 7.94 -6.30
N VAL A 9 -10.92 7.46 -5.36
CA VAL A 9 -11.37 6.82 -4.12
C VAL A 9 -10.79 7.56 -2.90
N PRO A 10 -11.46 7.52 -1.74
CA PRO A 10 -10.89 8.02 -0.49
C PRO A 10 -9.59 7.28 -0.11
N GLY A 11 -9.57 5.97 -0.31
CA GLY A 11 -8.42 5.11 -0.03
C GLY A 11 -8.43 4.55 1.39
N ALA A 12 -7.74 3.43 1.58
CA ALA A 12 -7.54 2.82 2.90
C ALA A 12 -6.28 3.41 3.56
N GLN A 13 -6.37 3.75 4.84
CA GLN A 13 -5.24 4.22 5.62
C GLN A 13 -4.49 3.04 6.24
N ILE A 14 -3.20 2.90 5.92
CA ILE A 14 -2.30 1.98 6.60
C ILE A 14 -1.42 2.80 7.52
N THR A 15 -1.42 2.46 8.81
CA THR A 15 -0.67 3.17 9.85
C THR A 15 -0.07 2.20 10.84
N GLY A 16 0.82 2.68 11.69
CA GLY A 16 1.35 1.92 12.81
C GLY A 16 2.64 2.52 13.31
N THR A 17 3.37 1.73 14.08
CA THR A 17 4.66 2.16 14.63
C THR A 17 5.84 1.69 13.79
N ALA A 18 6.88 2.52 13.73
CA ALA A 18 8.17 2.20 13.11
C ALA A 18 9.25 3.10 13.73
N ALA A 19 10.52 2.68 13.68
CA ALA A 19 11.59 3.46 14.30
C ALA A 19 11.70 4.85 13.64
N ASN A 20 11.85 5.90 14.44
CA ASN A 20 11.99 7.27 13.95
C ASN A 20 13.04 7.37 12.83
N GLY A 21 12.65 7.97 11.71
CA GLY A 21 13.53 8.19 10.56
C GLY A 21 13.69 6.97 9.66
N SER A 22 13.06 5.83 9.97
CA SER A 22 13.01 4.69 9.06
C SER A 22 12.26 5.04 7.77
N VAL A 23 12.79 4.57 6.65
CA VAL A 23 12.12 4.59 5.35
C VAL A 23 11.05 3.50 5.36
N ILE A 24 9.81 3.88 5.07
CA ILE A 24 8.69 2.96 4.94
C ILE A 24 8.32 2.88 3.47
N GLU A 25 8.42 1.69 2.88
CA GLU A 25 7.95 1.44 1.53
C GLU A 25 6.74 0.50 1.58
N LEU A 26 5.72 0.83 0.80
CA LEU A 26 4.61 -0.04 0.53
C LEU A 26 4.51 -0.25 -0.98
N SER A 27 4.54 -1.50 -1.44
CA SER A 27 4.43 -1.81 -2.86
C SER A 27 3.51 -3.00 -3.14
N THR A 28 2.94 -3.04 -4.34
CA THR A 28 2.15 -4.18 -4.83
C THR A 28 2.25 -4.28 -6.36
N GLU A 29 2.02 -5.49 -6.88
CA GLU A 29 1.84 -5.72 -8.31
C GLU A 29 0.39 -5.56 -8.72
N VAL A 30 0.16 -4.73 -9.73
CA VAL A 30 -1.15 -4.47 -10.33
C VAL A 30 -1.15 -5.02 -11.75
N THR A 31 -2.06 -5.97 -12.03
CA THR A 31 -2.26 -6.56 -13.35
C THR A 31 -3.56 -6.05 -13.95
N THR A 32 -3.46 -5.35 -15.09
CA THR A 32 -4.64 -4.79 -15.78
C THR A 32 -5.43 -5.88 -16.51
N ASN A 33 -6.66 -5.58 -16.90
CA ASN A 33 -7.53 -6.39 -17.77
C ASN A 33 -6.94 -6.86 -19.13
N GLN A 34 -5.73 -6.42 -19.47
CA GLN A 34 -5.00 -6.84 -20.69
C GLN A 34 -3.78 -7.72 -20.36
N GLY A 35 -3.64 -8.16 -19.11
CA GLY A 35 -2.51 -8.98 -18.63
C GLY A 35 -1.20 -8.20 -18.47
N ARG A 36 -1.22 -6.87 -18.53
CA ARG A 36 -0.01 -6.06 -18.28
C ARG A 36 0.14 -5.82 -16.78
N THR A 37 1.27 -6.23 -16.23
CA THR A 37 1.63 -6.01 -14.84
C THR A 37 2.51 -4.76 -14.68
N PHE A 38 2.32 -4.01 -13.59
CA PHE A 38 3.19 -2.93 -13.16
C PHE A 38 3.22 -2.84 -11.64
N THR A 39 4.29 -2.29 -11.08
CA THR A 39 4.42 -2.05 -9.64
C THR A 39 3.79 -0.71 -9.28
N TYR A 40 2.90 -0.72 -8.30
CA TYR A 40 2.50 0.47 -7.55
C TYR A 40 3.35 0.53 -6.28
N ALA A 41 3.95 1.69 -5.98
CA ALA A 41 4.75 1.88 -4.79
C ALA A 41 4.54 3.27 -4.21
N LEU A 42 4.60 3.36 -2.89
CA LEU A 42 4.66 4.58 -2.10
C LEU A 42 5.82 4.48 -1.11
N GLU A 43 6.44 5.62 -0.84
CA GLU A 43 7.46 5.74 0.19
C GLU A 43 7.07 6.88 1.14
N THR A 44 7.29 6.67 2.44
CA THR A 44 7.21 7.70 3.48
C THR A 44 8.33 7.50 4.49
N THR A 45 8.43 8.39 5.47
CA THR A 45 9.40 8.28 6.57
C THR A 45 8.65 8.27 7.89
N ALA A 46 9.04 7.37 8.78
CA ALA A 46 8.50 7.32 10.13
C ALA A 46 8.79 8.63 10.88
N SER A 47 7.77 9.15 11.54
CA SER A 47 7.81 10.42 12.27
C SER A 47 8.70 10.34 13.52
N PRO A 48 9.07 11.50 14.11
CA PRO A 48 9.77 11.54 15.40
C PRO A 48 9.04 10.88 16.57
N SER A 49 7.73 10.65 16.45
CA SER A 49 6.91 9.91 17.42
C SER A 49 6.87 8.40 17.18
N ASN A 50 7.75 7.87 16.33
CA ASN A 50 7.81 6.45 15.94
C ASN A 50 6.54 5.94 15.27
N THR A 51 5.91 6.76 14.42
CA THR A 51 4.68 6.39 13.69
C THR A 51 4.79 6.69 12.22
N TYR A 52 4.05 5.95 11.39
CA TYR A 52 3.93 6.22 9.96
C TYR A 52 2.46 6.13 9.51
N GLU A 53 2.17 6.72 8.37
CA GLU A 53 0.85 6.69 7.74
C GLU A 53 1.01 6.76 6.22
N VAL A 54 0.27 5.92 5.50
CA VAL A 54 0.12 5.96 4.06
C VAL A 54 -1.33 5.68 3.68
N ILE A 55 -1.79 6.24 2.56
CA ILE A 55 -3.14 6.00 2.03
C ILE A 55 -3.00 5.28 0.70
N VAL A 56 -3.73 4.16 0.54
CA VAL A 56 -3.67 3.33 -0.67
C VAL A 56 -5.01 3.22 -1.39
N PRO A 57 -5.00 3.22 -2.74
CA PRO A 57 -6.24 3.23 -3.53
C PRO A 57 -6.69 1.84 -4.01
N TYR A 58 -5.84 0.80 -3.94
CA TYR A 58 -6.19 -0.51 -4.48
C TYR A 58 -6.60 -1.48 -3.37
N SER A 59 -7.72 -2.18 -3.57
CA SER A 59 -8.04 -3.36 -2.78
C SER A 59 -7.29 -4.58 -3.33
N THR A 60 -6.90 -5.50 -2.45
CA THR A 60 -6.19 -6.73 -2.79
C THR A 60 -7.11 -7.96 -2.79
N GLU A 61 -8.35 -7.79 -2.32
CA GLU A 61 -9.33 -8.86 -2.15
C GLU A 61 -10.42 -8.87 -3.24
N GLY A 62 -10.27 -8.00 -4.25
CA GLY A 62 -11.20 -7.88 -5.37
C GLY A 62 -12.43 -7.04 -5.04
N ALA A 63 -13.38 -7.07 -5.97
CA ALA A 63 -14.62 -6.30 -5.88
C ALA A 63 -15.68 -6.97 -4.96
N ILE A 64 -16.50 -6.16 -4.30
CA ILE A 64 -17.62 -6.54 -3.45
C ILE A 64 -18.96 -6.17 -4.09
N ALA A 65 -20.04 -6.83 -3.67
CA ALA A 65 -21.37 -6.51 -4.15
C ALA A 65 -21.78 -5.08 -3.75
N GLY A 66 -22.11 -4.25 -4.74
CA GLY A 66 -22.46 -2.84 -4.53
C GLY A 66 -21.27 -1.88 -4.43
N GLY A 67 -20.04 -2.38 -4.56
CA GLY A 67 -18.82 -1.59 -4.69
C GLY A 67 -18.49 -1.24 -6.15
N THR A 68 -17.23 -0.92 -6.40
CA THR A 68 -16.69 -0.66 -7.73
C THR A 68 -16.55 -1.98 -8.50
N ASN A 69 -17.09 -2.01 -9.71
CA ASN A 69 -16.87 -3.12 -10.62
C ASN A 69 -15.62 -2.87 -11.48
N PHE A 70 -14.47 -3.39 -11.06
CA PHE A 70 -13.19 -3.26 -11.75
C PHE A 70 -12.60 -4.61 -12.15
N ASP A 71 -11.87 -4.63 -13.26
CA ASP A 71 -11.22 -5.82 -13.83
C ASP A 71 -9.69 -5.66 -13.77
N VAL A 72 -9.20 -5.39 -12.56
CA VAL A 72 -7.78 -5.24 -12.24
C VAL A 72 -7.48 -6.18 -11.08
N SER A 73 -6.44 -6.99 -11.21
CA SER A 73 -5.97 -7.89 -10.15
C SER A 73 -4.79 -7.25 -9.43
N VAL A 74 -4.78 -7.35 -8.11
CA VAL A 74 -3.79 -6.71 -7.24
C VAL A 74 -3.29 -7.74 -6.25
N SER A 75 -1.97 -7.96 -6.21
CA SER A 75 -1.35 -8.82 -5.20
C SER A 75 -1.47 -8.19 -3.80
N PRO A 76 -1.33 -8.95 -2.72
CA PRO A 76 -1.12 -8.36 -1.39
C PRO A 76 0.01 -7.34 -1.43
N TYR A 77 -0.11 -6.28 -0.63
CA TYR A 77 0.95 -5.31 -0.49
C TYR A 77 2.12 -5.89 0.31
N THR A 78 3.33 -5.52 -0.07
CA THR A 78 4.54 -5.70 0.73
C THR A 78 4.85 -4.37 1.42
N LEU A 79 4.80 -4.37 2.75
CA LEU A 79 5.15 -3.24 3.61
C LEU A 79 6.52 -3.50 4.24
N ARG A 80 7.46 -2.57 4.07
CA ARG A 80 8.81 -2.69 4.63
C ARG A 80 9.20 -1.45 5.40
N ALA A 81 9.98 -1.64 6.46
CA ALA A 81 10.73 -0.57 7.11
C ALA A 81 12.23 -0.82 6.95
N GLY A 82 12.98 0.24 6.71
CA GLY A 82 14.42 0.18 6.57
C GLY A 82 15.12 1.44 7.05
N HIS A 83 16.44 1.42 7.05
CA HIS A 83 17.28 2.56 7.39
C HIS A 83 18.48 2.67 6.45
N TYR A 84 19.08 3.86 6.40
CA TYR A 84 20.31 4.07 5.64
C TYR A 84 21.53 3.74 6.49
N GLU A 85 22.36 2.83 6.01
CA GLU A 85 23.71 2.57 6.51
C GLU A 85 24.71 2.89 5.40
N ASN A 86 25.61 3.85 5.62
CA ASN A 86 26.61 4.29 4.62
C ASN A 86 26.00 4.56 3.22
N GLU A 87 24.93 5.36 3.16
CA GLU A 87 24.18 5.70 1.92
C GLU A 87 23.45 4.53 1.25
N THR A 88 23.47 3.33 1.85
CA THR A 88 22.76 2.15 1.37
C THR A 88 21.50 1.93 2.20
N LEU A 89 20.35 1.78 1.55
CA LEU A 89 19.09 1.42 2.23
C LEU A 89 19.09 -0.08 2.56
N ILE A 90 18.95 -0.40 3.85
CA ILE A 90 18.82 -1.75 4.38
C ILE A 90 17.40 -1.94 4.89
N TRP A 91 16.75 -3.04 4.49
CA TRP A 91 15.42 -3.42 4.98
C TRP A 91 15.53 -4.24 6.25
N ASP A 92 14.86 -3.78 7.31
CA ASP A 92 14.91 -4.39 8.64
C ASP A 92 13.75 -5.38 8.84
N THR A 93 12.58 -5.04 8.30
CA THR A 93 11.36 -5.84 8.44
C THR A 93 10.49 -5.72 7.19
N GLU A 94 9.69 -6.76 6.98
CA GLU A 94 8.76 -6.89 5.86
C GLU A 94 7.49 -7.60 6.34
N GLN A 95 6.33 -7.11 5.90
CA GLN A 95 5.03 -7.69 6.20
C GLN A 95 4.12 -7.70 4.96
N GLU A 96 3.29 -8.73 4.85
CA GLU A 96 2.19 -8.77 3.88
C GLU A 96 0.98 -7.99 4.42
N VAL A 97 0.38 -7.14 3.59
CA VAL A 97 -0.82 -6.37 3.93
C VAL A 97 -1.92 -6.66 2.92
N ARG A 98 -3.09 -7.03 3.41
CA ARG A 98 -4.30 -7.18 2.60
C ARG A 98 -5.24 -6.03 2.90
N VAL A 99 -5.83 -5.49 1.84
CA VAL A 99 -6.71 -4.32 1.89
C VAL A 99 -8.03 -4.71 1.25
N SER A 100 -9.12 -4.62 2.03
CA SER A 100 -10.45 -4.88 1.49
C SER A 100 -10.96 -3.69 0.69
N GLU A 101 -11.87 -3.91 -0.26
CA GLU A 101 -12.52 -2.79 -0.96
C GLU A 101 -13.36 -1.93 -0.02
N THR A 102 -13.93 -2.53 1.03
CA THR A 102 -14.67 -1.78 2.06
C THR A 102 -13.77 -0.73 2.72
N ASP A 103 -12.51 -1.06 3.00
CA ASP A 103 -11.56 -0.11 3.58
C ASP A 103 -11.22 1.01 2.59
N VAL A 104 -11.06 0.68 1.31
CA VAL A 104 -10.75 1.67 0.26
C VAL A 104 -11.91 2.67 0.07
N LEU A 105 -13.15 2.19 0.10
CA LEU A 105 -14.33 3.02 -0.15
C LEU A 105 -14.76 3.84 1.08
N ASN A 106 -14.42 3.42 2.29
CA ASN A 106 -14.91 4.01 3.54
C ASN A 106 -13.80 4.56 4.45
N GLU A 107 -12.61 4.85 3.93
CA GLU A 107 -11.48 5.39 4.71
C GLU A 107 -11.09 4.47 5.89
N GLY A 108 -11.12 3.15 5.65
CA GLY A 108 -10.80 2.15 6.66
C GLY A 108 -9.34 2.25 7.11
N THR A 109 -9.09 2.00 8.40
CA THR A 109 -7.76 2.03 9.00
C THR A 109 -7.25 0.61 9.26
N ILE A 110 -6.05 0.32 8.77
CA ILE A 110 -5.31 -0.92 9.00
C ILE A 110 -4.06 -0.58 9.81
N THR A 111 -3.93 -1.15 11.01
CA THR A 111 -2.78 -0.91 11.90
C THR A 111 -1.77 -2.03 11.82
N ILE A 112 -0.51 -1.70 11.49
CA ILE A 112 0.61 -2.64 11.39
C ILE A 112 1.86 -2.05 12.04
N ASP A 113 2.31 -2.67 13.11
CA ASP A 113 3.54 -2.29 13.80
C ASP A 113 4.76 -2.98 13.18
N LEU A 114 5.81 -2.19 12.95
CA LEU A 114 7.08 -2.58 12.33
C LEU A 114 8.27 -2.40 13.31
N LEU A 115 7.98 -2.14 14.59
CA LEU A 115 8.94 -2.08 15.70
C LEU A 115 9.21 -3.47 16.32
#